data_AF-A0A8J6EGV4-F1
#
_entry.id   AF-A0A8J6EGV4-F1
#
_cell.length_a   1.000
_cell.length_b   1.000
_cell.length_c   1.000
_cell.angle_alpha   90.00
_cell.angle_beta   90.00
_cell.angle_gamma   90.00
#
_symmetry.space_group_name_H-M   'P 1'
#
loop_
_entity.id
_entity.type
_entity.pdbx_description
1 polymer ?
#
loop_
_entity_poly.entity_id
_entity_poly.type
_entity_poly.pdbx_seq_one_letter_code
_entity_poly.pdbx_strand_id
1 'polypeptide(L)'
;MTDDWPASRWTLAHLSDALQERTLRFRIGTRNVNAEPQFETSCDYINGSLRQFQDWVSGNLQDASGPFSQYDRSESWAYADYKYLALLFKDQPEMLQEVSWADFGFPGRDGRDSTLWIGSRGANTPCHIDSYGCNLVLQVQGRKKWLLFPPEDTAFLYPTRIPYEESSIFSKVNVVNPERWRHPAFSSARPHVVTLHPGQVYSIALRNR
;
A
#
# COMPACT_ATOMS: atom_id res chain seq x y z
N MET A 1 1.30 21.20 -5.22
CA MET A 1 1.67 20.15 -6.22
C MET A 1 3.06 19.68 -5.81
N THR A 2 3.38 18.40 -5.90
CA THR A 2 4.68 17.87 -5.43
C THR A 2 5.69 17.69 -6.56
N ASP A 3 5.48 18.36 -7.71
CA ASP A 3 6.27 18.15 -8.93
C ASP A 3 7.73 18.59 -8.78
N ASP A 4 8.00 19.47 -7.81
CA ASP A 4 9.30 19.97 -7.41
C ASP A 4 9.98 19.11 -6.34
N TRP A 5 9.26 18.16 -5.72
CA TRP A 5 9.85 17.25 -4.75
C TRP A 5 10.75 16.24 -5.48
N PRO A 6 12.01 16.04 -5.08
CA PRO A 6 12.85 15.03 -5.70
C PRO A 6 12.23 13.62 -5.62
N ALA A 7 11.53 13.30 -4.52
CA ALA A 7 10.85 12.01 -4.36
C ALA A 7 9.73 11.76 -5.38
N SER A 8 9.17 12.80 -6.03
CA SER A 8 8.19 12.61 -7.11
C SER A 8 8.78 11.89 -8.33
N ARG A 9 10.10 11.86 -8.45
CA ARG A 9 10.84 11.23 -9.55
C ARG A 9 11.34 9.82 -9.20
N TRP A 10 11.11 9.33 -7.98
CA TRP A 10 11.54 7.98 -7.64
C TRP A 10 10.87 6.96 -8.55
N THR A 11 11.68 6.01 -8.99
CA THR A 11 11.25 4.84 -9.74
C THR A 11 11.63 3.59 -8.98
N LEU A 12 11.01 2.45 -9.31
CA LEU A 12 11.45 1.17 -8.77
C LEU A 12 12.95 0.91 -9.01
N ALA A 13 13.47 1.28 -10.18
CA ALA A 13 14.89 1.16 -10.49
C ALA A 13 15.76 2.04 -9.58
N HIS A 14 15.40 3.33 -9.43
CA HIS A 14 16.12 4.24 -8.54
C HIS A 14 16.14 3.75 -7.09
N LEU A 15 15.00 3.28 -6.57
CA LEU A 15 14.92 2.71 -5.23
C LEU A 15 15.70 1.40 -5.11
N SER A 16 15.72 0.58 -6.18
CA SER A 16 16.53 -0.64 -6.22
C SER A 16 18.02 -0.33 -6.19
N ASP A 17 18.48 0.72 -6.85
CA ASP A 17 19.88 1.13 -6.82
C ASP A 17 20.27 1.70 -5.45
N ALA A 18 19.38 2.51 -4.84
CA ALA A 18 19.59 3.06 -3.51
C ALA A 18 19.64 1.96 -2.41
N LEU A 19 18.76 0.96 -2.50
CA LEU A 19 18.67 -0.13 -1.51
C LEU A 19 19.59 -1.32 -1.81
N GLN A 20 20.17 -1.41 -3.00
CA GLN A 20 21.08 -2.48 -3.42
C GLN A 20 20.50 -3.88 -3.12
N GLU A 21 21.29 -4.75 -2.47
CA GLU A 21 20.91 -6.12 -2.11
C GLU A 21 20.08 -6.21 -0.82
N ARG A 22 19.66 -5.07 -0.24
CA ARG A 22 18.83 -5.07 0.96
C ARG A 22 17.50 -5.75 0.68
N THR A 23 17.16 -6.74 1.50
CA THR A 23 15.91 -7.48 1.38
C THR A 23 14.78 -6.75 2.10
N LEU A 24 13.61 -6.73 1.46
CA LEU A 24 12.36 -6.29 2.04
C LEU A 24 11.43 -7.50 2.21
N ARG A 25 10.62 -7.46 3.27
CA ARG A 25 9.55 -8.44 3.44
C ARG A 25 8.36 -8.07 2.57
N PHE A 26 7.98 -8.98 1.67
CA PHE A 26 6.81 -8.89 0.81
C PHE A 26 5.75 -9.87 1.27
N ARG A 27 4.52 -9.37 1.36
CA ARG A 27 3.30 -10.19 1.44
C ARG A 27 2.92 -10.63 0.03
N ILE A 28 2.64 -11.92 -0.13
CA ILE A 28 2.20 -12.51 -1.38
C ILE A 28 0.74 -12.92 -1.25
N GLY A 29 -0.08 -12.43 -2.17
CA GLY A 29 -1.48 -12.84 -2.27
C GLY A 29 -1.86 -13.21 -3.69
N THR A 30 -3.05 -13.78 -3.81
CA THR A 30 -3.57 -14.31 -5.07
C THR A 30 -4.40 -13.27 -5.81
N ARG A 31 -4.42 -13.37 -7.12
CA ARG A 31 -5.28 -12.59 -8.02
C ARG A 31 -6.62 -13.27 -8.21
N ASN A 32 -6.74 -14.57 -7.90
CA ASN A 32 -8.02 -15.24 -7.84
C ASN A 32 -8.84 -14.63 -6.70
N VAL A 33 -9.81 -13.82 -7.07
CA VAL A 33 -10.50 -12.93 -6.14
C VAL A 33 -11.59 -13.71 -5.41
N ASN A 34 -11.19 -14.45 -4.38
CA ASN A 34 -12.14 -15.03 -3.43
C ASN A 34 -13.01 -13.91 -2.83
N ALA A 35 -14.21 -14.30 -2.40
CA ALA A 35 -15.18 -13.44 -1.73
C ALA A 35 -14.66 -12.72 -0.48
N GLU A 36 -13.63 -13.29 0.14
CA GLU A 36 -13.07 -12.82 1.40
C GLU A 36 -11.86 -11.92 1.16
N PRO A 37 -11.66 -10.88 2.00
CA PRO A 37 -10.43 -10.10 1.98
C PRO A 37 -9.22 -11.00 2.25
N GLN A 38 -8.13 -10.76 1.52
CA GLN A 38 -6.85 -11.40 1.81
C GLN A 38 -6.15 -10.65 2.94
N PHE A 39 -6.42 -11.09 4.17
CA PHE A 39 -5.79 -10.56 5.38
C PHE A 39 -4.33 -10.96 5.47
N GLU A 40 -3.55 -10.19 6.21
CA GLU A 40 -2.12 -10.44 6.43
C GLU A 40 -1.82 -11.83 6.98
N THR A 41 -2.69 -12.37 7.86
CA THR A 41 -2.53 -13.71 8.45
C THR A 41 -2.81 -14.85 7.48
N SER A 42 -3.46 -14.58 6.34
CA SER A 42 -3.84 -15.59 5.34
C SER A 42 -2.95 -15.53 4.09
N CYS A 43 -1.89 -14.74 4.11
CA CYS A 43 -0.97 -14.54 3.00
C CYS A 43 0.38 -15.19 3.28
N ASP A 44 1.08 -15.58 2.22
CA ASP A 44 2.49 -15.98 2.31
C ASP A 44 3.38 -14.75 2.45
N TYR A 45 4.61 -14.97 2.94
CA TYR A 45 5.63 -13.93 3.01
C TYR A 45 6.97 -14.43 2.50
N ILE A 46 7.64 -13.56 1.75
CA ILE A 46 9.02 -13.77 1.33
C ILE A 46 9.87 -12.53 1.62
N ASN A 47 11.18 -12.74 1.73
CA ASN A 47 12.15 -11.65 1.82
C ASN A 47 12.96 -11.60 0.53
N GLY A 48 12.88 -10.52 -0.23
CA GLY A 48 13.61 -10.36 -1.50
C GLY A 48 14.05 -8.91 -1.74
N SER A 49 15.00 -8.70 -2.65
CA SER A 49 15.47 -7.35 -3.00
C SER A 49 14.50 -6.65 -3.97
N LEU A 50 14.60 -5.33 -4.10
CA LEU A 50 13.83 -4.58 -5.09
C LEU A 50 14.19 -4.95 -6.53
N ARG A 51 15.45 -5.36 -6.77
CA ARG A 51 15.90 -5.88 -8.07
C ARG A 51 15.11 -7.14 -8.45
N GLN A 52 15.06 -8.12 -7.55
CA GLN A 52 14.30 -9.36 -7.77
C GLN A 52 12.80 -9.10 -7.95
N PHE A 53 12.23 -8.17 -7.17
CA PHE A 53 10.84 -7.76 -7.35
C PHE A 53 10.61 -7.08 -8.72
N GLN A 54 11.53 -6.22 -9.17
CA GLN A 54 11.47 -5.57 -10.48
C GLN A 54 11.51 -6.59 -11.62
N ASP A 55 12.42 -7.56 -11.56
CA ASP A 55 12.55 -8.62 -12.57
C ASP A 55 11.30 -9.50 -12.64
N TRP A 56 10.71 -9.81 -11.48
CA TRP A 56 9.44 -10.54 -11.40
C TRP A 56 8.26 -9.75 -11.99
N VAL A 57 8.15 -8.44 -11.70
CA VAL A 57 7.07 -7.60 -12.23
C VAL A 57 7.21 -7.35 -13.74
N SER A 58 8.44 -7.23 -14.26
CA SER A 58 8.68 -7.02 -15.69
C SER A 58 8.37 -8.27 -16.53
N GLY A 59 8.33 -9.45 -15.90
CA GLY A 59 8.10 -10.72 -16.60
C GLY A 59 9.35 -11.27 -17.29
N ASN A 60 10.53 -10.77 -16.93
CA ASN A 60 11.82 -11.29 -17.38
C ASN A 60 12.11 -12.62 -16.66
N LEU A 61 11.39 -13.69 -17.05
CA LEU A 61 11.46 -15.00 -16.42
C LEU A 61 12.83 -15.68 -16.55
N GLN A 62 13.63 -15.30 -17.55
CA GLN A 62 14.99 -15.84 -17.71
C GLN A 62 15.95 -15.33 -16.61
N ASP A 63 15.65 -14.19 -16.00
CA ASP A 63 16.46 -13.55 -14.94
C ASP A 63 15.77 -13.55 -13.57
N ALA A 64 14.50 -13.98 -13.50
CA ALA A 64 13.73 -14.05 -12.26
C ALA A 64 14.30 -15.13 -11.32
N SER A 65 15.40 -14.78 -10.67
CA SER A 65 16.06 -15.59 -9.64
C SER A 65 15.58 -15.19 -8.25
N GLY A 66 15.79 -16.08 -7.28
CA GLY A 66 15.44 -15.83 -5.89
C GLY A 66 13.97 -16.09 -5.55
N PRO A 67 13.48 -15.55 -4.43
CA PRO A 67 12.28 -16.04 -3.74
C PRO A 67 10.96 -15.75 -4.48
N PHE A 68 10.95 -14.84 -5.46
CA PHE A 68 9.77 -14.55 -6.28
C PHE A 68 9.52 -15.60 -7.37
N SER A 69 10.52 -16.38 -7.74
CA SER A 69 10.45 -17.38 -8.83
C SER A 69 9.41 -18.48 -8.60
N GLN A 70 9.02 -18.72 -7.35
CA GLN A 70 7.99 -19.70 -6.98
C GLN A 70 6.55 -19.21 -7.24
N TYR A 71 6.35 -17.93 -7.59
CA TYR A 71 5.02 -17.33 -7.76
C TYR A 71 4.79 -16.86 -9.20
N ASP A 72 3.73 -17.35 -9.83
CA ASP A 72 3.30 -16.86 -11.14
C ASP A 72 2.72 -15.44 -11.00
N ARG A 73 3.33 -14.47 -11.70
CA ARG A 73 2.89 -13.06 -11.67
C ARG A 73 1.48 -12.84 -12.22
N SER A 74 0.96 -13.76 -13.04
CA SER A 74 -0.40 -13.72 -13.58
C SER A 74 -1.46 -14.20 -12.58
N GLU A 75 -1.02 -14.95 -11.57
CA GLU A 75 -1.87 -15.50 -10.50
C GLU A 75 -1.62 -14.85 -9.13
N SER A 76 -0.48 -14.18 -8.95
CA SER A 76 -0.07 -13.60 -7.67
C SER A 76 0.26 -12.11 -7.77
N TRP A 77 0.04 -11.40 -6.67
CA TRP A 77 0.55 -10.05 -6.42
C TRP A 77 1.51 -10.07 -5.22
N ALA A 78 2.41 -9.09 -5.17
CA ALA A 78 3.33 -8.92 -4.06
C ALA A 78 3.24 -7.48 -3.53
N TYR A 79 3.35 -7.33 -2.22
CA TYR A 79 3.16 -6.06 -1.53
C TYR A 79 4.14 -5.91 -0.36
N ALA A 80 4.95 -4.85 -0.39
CA ALA A 80 5.82 -4.43 0.69
C ALA A 80 5.25 -3.14 1.29
N ASP A 81 4.71 -3.26 2.49
CA ASP A 81 4.07 -2.21 3.27
C ASP A 81 4.87 -1.86 4.52
N TYR A 82 4.57 -0.70 5.10
CA TYR A 82 5.18 -0.19 6.34
C TYR A 82 6.71 -0.21 6.34
N LYS A 83 7.34 0.08 5.19
CA LYS A 83 8.79 0.17 5.11
C LYS A 83 9.24 1.55 5.54
N TYR A 84 9.54 1.71 6.83
CA TYR A 84 9.97 2.98 7.42
C TYR A 84 11.20 3.54 6.68
N LEU A 85 11.04 4.69 6.05
CA LEU A 85 12.09 5.32 5.25
C LEU A 85 13.33 5.61 6.12
N ALA A 86 13.14 6.06 7.37
CA ALA A 86 14.23 6.26 8.33
C ALA A 86 15.11 5.01 8.56
N LEU A 87 14.52 3.81 8.51
CA LEU A 87 15.27 2.56 8.66
C LEU A 87 15.90 2.10 7.33
N LEU A 88 15.19 2.33 6.23
CA LEU A 88 15.67 1.99 4.88
C LEU A 88 16.87 2.84 4.45
N PHE A 89 16.83 4.13 4.76
CA PHE A 89 17.82 5.12 4.34
C PHE A 89 18.61 5.70 5.51
N LYS A 90 18.81 4.91 6.58
CA LYS A 90 19.59 5.33 7.76
C LYS A 90 21.01 5.81 7.41
N ASP A 91 21.59 5.23 6.34
CA ASP A 91 22.95 5.52 5.86
C ASP A 91 22.94 6.48 4.63
N GLN A 92 21.76 6.97 4.23
CA GLN A 92 21.50 7.86 3.09
C GLN A 92 20.49 8.95 3.50
N PRO A 93 20.80 9.80 4.49
CA PRO A 93 19.84 10.76 5.05
C PRO A 93 19.31 11.79 4.03
N GLU A 94 20.02 12.01 2.93
CA GLU A 94 19.59 12.83 1.79
C GLU A 94 18.28 12.33 1.17
N MET A 95 18.09 11.00 1.08
CA MET A 95 16.85 10.39 0.57
C MET A 95 15.64 10.77 1.41
N LEU A 96 15.83 11.03 2.71
CA LEU A 96 14.73 11.42 3.60
C LEU A 96 14.29 12.86 3.33
N GLN A 97 15.19 13.73 2.89
CA GLN A 97 14.92 15.14 2.61
C GLN A 97 14.21 15.35 1.26
N GLU A 98 14.17 14.32 0.42
CA GLU A 98 13.48 14.35 -0.88
C GLU A 98 11.95 14.35 -0.75
N VAL A 99 11.42 14.07 0.44
CA VAL A 99 10.01 14.16 0.83
C VAL A 99 9.85 15.36 1.76
N SER A 100 8.90 16.28 1.49
CA SER A 100 8.72 17.49 2.31
C SER A 100 7.25 17.78 2.61
N TRP A 101 6.71 17.31 3.73
CA TRP A 101 5.30 17.53 4.06
C TRP A 101 4.95 18.98 4.45
N ALA A 102 5.90 19.91 4.39
CA ALA A 102 5.70 21.34 4.64
C ALA A 102 4.61 21.94 3.74
N ASP A 103 4.55 21.54 2.46
CA ASP A 103 3.55 22.05 1.50
C ASP A 103 2.12 21.63 1.83
N PHE A 104 1.96 20.64 2.72
CA PHE A 104 0.67 20.15 3.21
C PHE A 104 0.42 20.54 4.67
N GLY A 105 1.15 21.53 5.20
CA GLY A 105 0.93 22.08 6.54
C GLY A 105 1.66 21.35 7.66
N PHE A 106 2.66 20.51 7.34
CA PHE A 106 3.46 19.77 8.32
C PHE A 106 4.95 20.15 8.21
N PRO A 107 5.33 21.40 8.54
CA PRO A 107 6.72 21.83 8.45
C PRO A 107 7.64 20.99 9.35
N GLY A 108 8.82 20.65 8.84
CA GLY A 108 9.80 19.80 9.53
C GLY A 108 9.52 18.30 9.47
N ARG A 109 8.37 17.87 8.90
CA ARG A 109 8.11 16.46 8.61
C ARG A 109 8.59 16.09 7.22
N ASP A 110 9.43 15.08 7.13
CA ASP A 110 10.02 14.58 5.89
C ASP A 110 9.96 13.05 5.83
N GLY A 111 10.85 12.44 5.06
CA GLY A 111 10.98 10.98 4.97
C GLY A 111 11.18 10.30 6.32
N ARG A 112 11.73 10.96 7.36
CA ARG A 112 11.94 10.33 8.68
C ARG A 112 10.65 9.82 9.32
N ASP A 113 9.55 10.54 9.13
CA ASP A 113 8.23 10.22 9.69
C ASP A 113 7.35 9.43 8.70
N SER A 114 7.94 8.93 7.62
CA SER A 114 7.21 8.40 6.47
C SER A 114 7.51 6.92 6.23
N THR A 115 6.51 6.20 5.72
CA THR A 115 6.63 4.80 5.30
C THR A 115 6.52 4.67 3.79
N LEU A 116 7.33 3.78 3.21
CA LEU A 116 7.29 3.39 1.81
C LEU A 116 6.39 2.16 1.62
N TRP A 117 5.60 2.20 0.54
CA TRP A 117 4.67 1.16 0.14
C TRP A 117 4.89 0.82 -1.34
N ILE A 118 5.23 -0.44 -1.63
CA ILE A 118 5.55 -0.92 -2.98
C ILE A 118 4.66 -2.13 -3.27
N GLY A 119 3.98 -2.13 -4.41
CA GLY A 119 3.09 -3.21 -4.78
C GLY A 119 3.09 -3.48 -6.27
N SER A 120 2.96 -4.75 -6.65
CA SER A 120 2.68 -5.10 -8.05
C SER A 120 1.21 -4.82 -8.38
N ARG A 121 0.88 -4.83 -9.68
CA ARG A 121 -0.50 -4.61 -10.15
C ARG A 121 -1.47 -5.51 -9.38
N GLY A 122 -2.57 -4.98 -8.87
CA GLY A 122 -3.59 -5.76 -8.16
C GLY A 122 -3.31 -6.00 -6.66
N ALA A 123 -2.10 -5.71 -6.18
CA ALA A 123 -1.85 -5.64 -4.75
C ALA A 123 -2.79 -4.61 -4.10
N ASN A 124 -3.35 -4.97 -2.95
CA ASN A 124 -4.33 -4.15 -2.26
C ASN A 124 -4.21 -4.33 -0.74
N THR A 125 -4.72 -3.33 -0.02
CA THR A 125 -4.90 -3.39 1.43
C THR A 125 -6.38 -3.63 1.70
N PRO A 126 -6.76 -4.62 2.54
CA PRO A 126 -8.14 -4.79 2.98
C PRO A 126 -8.72 -3.48 3.51
N CYS A 127 -10.00 -3.23 3.23
CA CYS A 127 -10.66 -2.00 3.68
C CYS A 127 -10.65 -1.92 5.22
N HIS A 128 -10.22 -0.80 5.76
CA HIS A 128 -10.10 -0.55 7.19
C HIS A 128 -10.25 0.94 7.49
N ILE A 129 -10.42 1.24 8.78
CA ILE A 129 -10.23 2.56 9.36
C ILE A 129 -9.08 2.48 10.38
N ASP A 130 -8.15 3.41 10.29
CA ASP A 130 -7.11 3.59 11.30
C ASP A 130 -7.72 4.19 12.57
N SER A 131 -7.37 3.65 13.73
CA SER A 131 -7.92 4.12 15.01
C SER A 131 -7.45 5.53 15.38
N TYR A 132 -6.35 6.03 14.79
CA TYR A 132 -5.71 7.29 15.17
C TYR A 132 -5.14 8.05 13.98
N GLY A 133 -5.12 9.38 14.10
CA GLY A 133 -4.36 10.26 13.23
C GLY A 133 -5.01 10.63 11.89
N CYS A 134 -4.18 11.16 11.00
CA CYS A 134 -4.51 11.46 9.63
C CYS A 134 -3.36 10.98 8.74
N ASN A 135 -3.69 10.43 7.58
CA ASN A 135 -2.68 9.97 6.62
C ASN A 135 -2.59 10.94 5.46
N LEU A 136 -1.37 11.35 5.12
CA LEU A 136 -1.06 11.92 3.83
C LEU A 136 -0.38 10.84 2.98
N VAL A 137 -0.88 10.65 1.75
CA VAL A 137 -0.35 9.65 0.85
C VAL A 137 0.07 10.29 -0.46
N LEU A 138 1.35 10.24 -0.77
CA LEU A 138 1.93 10.63 -2.05
C LEU A 138 2.00 9.39 -2.96
N GLN A 139 1.36 9.46 -4.14
CA GLN A 139 1.56 8.46 -5.18
C GLN A 139 2.81 8.83 -5.98
N VAL A 140 3.87 8.04 -5.83
CA VAL A 140 5.16 8.33 -6.46
C VAL A 140 5.26 7.72 -7.86
N GLN A 141 5.05 6.41 -7.98
CA GLN A 141 5.09 5.69 -9.25
C GLN A 141 3.83 4.85 -9.46
N GLY A 142 3.35 4.77 -10.70
CA GLY A 142 2.14 4.00 -11.02
C GLY A 142 0.85 4.70 -10.59
N ARG A 143 -0.26 3.95 -10.53
CA ARG A 143 -1.57 4.47 -10.14
C ARG A 143 -2.20 3.59 -9.07
N LYS A 144 -2.82 4.19 -8.05
CA LYS A 144 -3.54 3.48 -6.99
C LYS A 144 -4.98 3.96 -6.92
N LYS A 145 -5.91 3.00 -6.99
CA LYS A 145 -7.34 3.27 -6.78
C LYS A 145 -7.65 3.18 -5.28
N TRP A 146 -8.27 4.21 -4.76
CA TRP A 146 -8.74 4.33 -3.38
C TRP A 146 -10.27 4.25 -3.38
N LEU A 147 -10.82 3.38 -2.53
CA LEU A 147 -12.23 3.34 -2.21
C LEU A 147 -12.34 3.83 -0.76
N LEU A 148 -12.92 5.01 -0.59
CA LEU A 148 -13.04 5.67 0.71
C LEU A 148 -14.50 5.68 1.09
N PHE A 149 -14.82 5.17 2.27
CA PHE A 149 -16.18 5.14 2.78
C PHE A 149 -16.30 6.17 3.89
N PRO A 150 -17.39 6.96 3.90
CA PRO A 150 -17.61 7.92 4.96
C PRO A 150 -17.90 7.15 6.28
N PRO A 151 -17.52 7.68 7.46
CA PRO A 151 -17.68 6.96 8.74
C PRO A 151 -19.11 6.46 9.01
N GLU A 152 -20.12 7.18 8.50
CA GLU A 152 -21.54 6.84 8.58
C GLU A 152 -21.89 5.50 7.92
N ASP A 153 -21.07 5.04 6.97
CA ASP A 153 -21.26 3.78 6.27
C ASP A 153 -20.61 2.58 6.99
N THR A 154 -19.98 2.78 8.15
CA THR A 154 -19.27 1.72 8.90
C THR A 154 -20.15 0.49 9.13
N ALA A 155 -21.44 0.67 9.43
CA ALA A 155 -22.37 -0.44 9.63
C ALA A 155 -22.58 -1.31 8.37
N PHE A 156 -22.39 -0.75 7.18
CA PHE A 156 -22.51 -1.44 5.89
C PHE A 156 -21.22 -2.19 5.51
N LEU A 157 -20.10 -1.93 6.20
CA LEU A 157 -18.79 -2.52 5.94
C LEU A 157 -18.49 -3.76 6.80
N TYR A 158 -19.41 -4.18 7.67
CA TYR A 158 -19.26 -5.37 8.50
C TYR A 158 -17.94 -5.35 9.29
N PRO A 159 -17.78 -4.41 10.23
CA PRO A 159 -16.50 -4.18 10.91
C PRO A 159 -16.06 -5.41 11.71
N THR A 160 -14.76 -5.67 11.72
CA THR A 160 -14.12 -6.75 12.46
C THR A 160 -12.78 -6.31 13.04
N ARG A 161 -12.47 -6.82 14.24
CA ARG A 161 -11.17 -6.70 14.92
C ARG A 161 -10.47 -8.06 15.07
N ILE A 162 -10.93 -9.06 14.31
CA ILE A 162 -10.37 -10.41 14.29
C ILE A 162 -9.94 -10.68 12.85
N PRO A 163 -8.71 -11.19 12.59
CA PRO A 163 -7.72 -11.64 13.58
C PRO A 163 -6.83 -10.52 14.19
N TYR A 164 -6.97 -9.25 13.79
CA TYR A 164 -6.11 -8.13 14.20
C TYR A 164 -6.78 -7.07 15.11
N GLU A 165 -6.19 -6.96 16.32
CA GLU A 165 -5.60 -5.81 17.05
C GLU A 165 -6.22 -4.38 17.13
N GLU A 166 -5.77 -3.63 18.15
CA GLU A 166 -6.26 -2.37 18.73
C GLU A 166 -6.27 -1.13 17.80
N SER A 167 -5.41 -1.10 16.77
CA SER A 167 -5.10 0.10 15.99
C SER A 167 -5.88 0.26 14.68
N SER A 168 -6.67 -0.74 14.28
CA SER A 168 -7.48 -0.70 13.07
C SER A 168 -8.78 -1.48 13.21
N ILE A 169 -9.82 -1.04 12.51
CA ILE A 169 -11.06 -1.80 12.35
C ILE A 169 -11.21 -2.14 10.87
N PHE A 170 -11.15 -3.42 10.55
CA PHE A 170 -11.24 -3.92 9.18
C PHE A 170 -12.69 -4.17 8.75
N SER A 171 -12.92 -4.18 7.44
CA SER A 171 -14.16 -4.64 6.82
C SER A 171 -14.07 -6.14 6.53
N LYS A 172 -15.13 -6.91 6.84
CA LYS A 172 -15.27 -8.30 6.36
C LYS A 172 -15.57 -8.38 4.86
N VAL A 173 -15.98 -7.27 4.24
CA VAL A 173 -16.28 -7.21 2.81
C VAL A 173 -14.98 -7.10 2.01
N ASN A 174 -14.78 -7.99 1.04
CA ASN A 174 -13.82 -7.77 -0.03
C ASN A 174 -14.36 -6.67 -0.97
N VAL A 175 -13.97 -5.43 -0.73
CA VAL A 175 -14.48 -4.26 -1.50
C VAL A 175 -14.06 -4.26 -2.97
N VAL A 176 -13.06 -5.08 -3.34
CA VAL A 176 -12.61 -5.23 -4.74
C VAL A 176 -13.51 -6.22 -5.50
N ASN A 177 -14.07 -7.21 -4.80
CA ASN A 177 -15.03 -8.18 -5.35
C ASN A 177 -16.11 -8.53 -4.31
N PRO A 178 -17.09 -7.63 -4.08
CA PRO A 178 -18.05 -7.79 -2.99
C PRO A 178 -19.14 -8.82 -3.32
N GLU A 179 -19.24 -9.87 -2.50
CA GLU A 179 -20.37 -10.81 -2.56
C GLU A 179 -21.58 -10.29 -1.79
N ARG A 180 -22.54 -9.73 -2.52
CA ARG A 180 -23.74 -9.11 -1.94
C ARG A 180 -24.62 -10.08 -1.16
N TRP A 181 -24.62 -11.36 -1.47
CA TRP A 181 -25.40 -12.35 -0.74
C TRP A 181 -24.84 -12.61 0.67
N ARG A 182 -23.51 -12.52 0.85
CA ARG A 182 -22.84 -12.61 2.17
C ARG A 182 -22.96 -11.32 2.96
N HIS A 183 -22.87 -10.20 2.27
CA HIS A 183 -22.81 -8.86 2.87
C HIS A 183 -23.88 -7.93 2.27
N PRO A 184 -25.19 -8.23 2.41
CA PRO A 184 -26.25 -7.48 1.72
C PRO A 184 -26.29 -5.99 2.05
N ALA A 185 -25.98 -5.61 3.29
CA ALA A 185 -25.95 -4.23 3.74
C ALA A 185 -24.91 -3.38 3.00
N PHE A 186 -23.85 -4.00 2.45
CA PHE A 186 -22.83 -3.31 1.67
C PHE A 186 -23.39 -2.59 0.43
N SER A 187 -24.55 -3.05 -0.09
CA SER A 187 -25.24 -2.37 -1.19
C SER A 187 -25.68 -0.94 -0.87
N SER A 188 -25.72 -0.58 0.43
CA SER A 188 -26.04 0.77 0.91
C SER A 188 -24.80 1.64 1.14
N ALA A 189 -23.59 1.08 1.03
CA ALA A 189 -22.35 1.83 1.18
C ALA A 189 -22.09 2.74 -0.02
N ARG A 190 -21.55 3.93 0.24
CA ARG A 190 -21.36 5.04 -0.70
C ARG A 190 -19.87 5.35 -0.81
N PRO A 191 -19.12 4.60 -1.64
CA PRO A 191 -17.69 4.86 -1.79
C PRO A 191 -17.44 6.17 -2.53
N HIS A 192 -16.55 6.99 -2.00
CA HIS A 192 -15.82 7.99 -2.76
C HIS A 192 -14.61 7.32 -3.41
N VAL A 193 -14.59 7.28 -4.75
CA VAL A 193 -13.55 6.58 -5.51
C VAL A 193 -12.60 7.60 -6.14
N VAL A 194 -11.32 7.46 -5.82
CA VAL A 194 -10.25 8.31 -6.37
C VAL A 194 -9.16 7.41 -6.95
N THR A 195 -8.58 7.81 -8.08
CA THR A 195 -7.34 7.20 -8.58
C THR A 195 -6.24 8.22 -8.45
N LEU A 196 -5.23 7.93 -7.61
CA LEU A 196 -4.04 8.76 -7.52
C LEU A 196 -3.09 8.41 -8.66
N HIS A 197 -2.61 9.45 -9.30
CA HIS A 197 -1.58 9.45 -10.33
C HIS A 197 -0.24 9.91 -9.72
N PRO A 198 0.90 9.61 -10.37
CA PRO A 198 2.20 10.11 -9.93
C PRO A 198 2.18 11.61 -9.61
N GLY A 199 2.75 12.01 -8.48
CA GLY A 199 2.78 13.40 -7.99
C GLY A 199 1.52 13.88 -7.27
N GLN A 200 0.46 13.06 -7.22
CA GLN A 200 -0.75 13.42 -6.48
C GLN A 200 -0.65 12.99 -5.02
N VAL A 201 -1.11 13.88 -4.14
CA VAL A 201 -1.24 13.62 -2.70
C VAL A 201 -2.72 13.54 -2.34
N TYR A 202 -3.06 12.60 -1.47
CA TYR A 202 -4.38 12.50 -0.88
C TYR A 202 -4.29 12.56 0.64
N SER A 203 -5.21 13.32 1.26
CA SER A 203 -5.37 13.39 2.71
C SER A 203 -6.54 12.51 3.14
N ILE A 204 -6.27 11.55 4.00
CA ILE A 204 -7.26 10.71 4.65
C ILE A 204 -7.34 11.19 6.09
N ALA A 205 -8.35 12.01 6.38
CA ALA A 205 -8.61 12.51 7.71
C ALA A 205 -9.68 11.65 8.39
N LEU A 206 -9.41 11.24 9.63
CA LEU A 206 -10.49 10.87 10.53
C LEU A 206 -11.32 12.14 10.78
N ARG A 207 -12.62 12.11 10.45
CA ARG A 207 -13.50 13.16 10.95
C ARG A 207 -13.52 13.02 12.47
N ASN A 208 -12.92 13.99 13.17
CA ASN A 208 -13.11 14.14 14.60
C ASN A 208 -14.62 14.16 14.86
N ARG A 209 -15.07 13.25 15.74
CA ARG A 209 -16.41 13.36 16.33
C ARG A 209 -16.46 14.55 17.26
#